data_AF-A0A7S0MXN4-F1
#
_entry.id   AF-A0A7S0MXN4-F1
#
_cell.length_a   1.000
_cell.length_b   1.000
_cell.length_c   1.000
_cell.angle_alpha   90.00
_cell.angle_beta   90.00
_cell.angle_gamma   90.00
#
_symmetry.space_group_name_H-M   'P 1'
#
loop_
_entity.id
_entity.type
_entity.pdbx_description
1 polymer ?
#
loop_
_entity_poly.entity_id
_entity_poly.type
_entity_poly.pdbx_seq_one_letter_code
_entity_poly.pdbx_strand_id
1 'polypeptide(L)'
;VRGGWSGMVLARHTPDINVWVQTLQWLMHEVDVLADTPANGVEMPPPRHLQFPCSWEIMQSFNPAIEQYIGNLQTIDHTVCMLDGIGVEASEGLEFKPETVLQLAIMLAHYNLHKEMVPSAARTSMRHFFCGGEEMMTLNRDYVKEMLHSMSNLSSAEDDVDKVSCQLAFAGSVIQAAQYLENDVKAVRGGEG
;
A
#
# COMPACT_ATOMS: atom_id res chain seq x y z
N VAL A 1 9.80 -10.99 -21.30
CA VAL A 1 8.56 -10.32 -20.85
C VAL A 1 8.10 -9.41 -21.97
N ARG A 2 6.96 -9.71 -22.60
CA ARG A 2 6.31 -8.84 -23.61
C ARG A 2 4.96 -8.44 -23.03
N GLY A 3 4.86 -7.18 -22.61
CA GLY A 3 3.68 -6.64 -21.93
C GLY A 3 3.85 -5.20 -21.44
N GLY A 4 5.04 -4.58 -21.57
CA GLY A 4 5.27 -3.19 -21.16
C GLY A 4 5.38 -2.96 -19.65
N TRP A 5 4.91 -3.90 -18.83
CA TRP A 5 5.00 -3.84 -17.38
C TRP A 5 6.45 -3.99 -16.90
N SER A 6 6.87 -3.03 -16.08
CA SER A 6 8.16 -3.03 -15.38
C SER A 6 7.90 -2.84 -13.89
N GLY A 7 8.68 -3.49 -13.05
CA GLY A 7 8.54 -3.42 -11.60
C GLY A 7 9.71 -4.09 -10.89
N MET A 8 9.76 -3.92 -9.57
CA MET A 8 10.82 -4.45 -8.72
C MET A 8 10.20 -5.29 -7.61
N VAL A 9 10.79 -6.47 -7.34
CA VAL A 9 10.37 -7.36 -6.26
C VAL A 9 11.30 -7.15 -5.07
N LEU A 10 10.74 -6.76 -3.93
CA LEU A 10 11.48 -6.58 -2.69
C LEU A 10 11.63 -7.91 -1.94
N ALA A 11 12.83 -8.20 -1.46
CA ALA A 11 13.13 -9.40 -0.69
C ALA A 11 12.85 -9.21 0.81
N ARG A 12 12.62 -10.30 1.56
CA ARG A 12 12.26 -10.27 3.00
C ARG A 12 13.22 -9.48 3.91
N HIS A 13 14.45 -9.20 3.48
CA HIS A 13 15.47 -8.46 4.23
C HIS A 13 15.77 -7.08 3.65
N THR A 14 14.88 -6.52 2.83
CA THR A 14 15.10 -5.18 2.29
C THR A 14 15.11 -4.13 3.40
N PRO A 15 16.04 -3.15 3.35
CA PRO A 15 15.95 -1.96 4.18
C PRO A 15 14.62 -1.22 3.92
N ASP A 16 14.27 -0.32 4.86
CA ASP A 16 13.12 0.60 4.81
C ASP A 16 12.68 0.92 3.37
N ILE A 17 11.40 0.70 3.09
CA ILE A 17 10.80 0.84 1.74
C ILE A 17 11.12 2.19 1.10
N ASN A 18 11.29 3.24 1.90
CA ASN A 18 11.60 4.58 1.41
C ASN A 18 12.94 4.64 0.65
N VAL A 19 13.93 3.84 1.02
CA VAL A 19 15.23 3.78 0.31
C VAL A 19 15.04 3.26 -1.11
N TRP A 20 14.18 2.26 -1.26
CA TRP A 20 13.87 1.67 -2.56
C TRP A 20 13.04 2.58 -3.43
N VAL A 21 12.03 3.25 -2.86
CA VAL A 21 11.23 4.24 -3.59
C VAL A 21 12.11 5.37 -4.10
N GLN A 22 13.01 5.91 -3.27
CA GLN A 22 13.97 6.94 -3.70
C GLN A 22 14.91 6.45 -4.80
N THR A 23 15.41 5.22 -4.68
CA THR A 23 16.28 4.62 -5.71
C THR A 23 15.54 4.43 -7.02
N LEU A 24 14.28 3.96 -6.99
CA LEU A 24 13.46 3.81 -8.18
C LEU A 24 13.13 5.15 -8.82
N GLN A 25 12.76 6.16 -8.04
CA GLN A 25 12.52 7.51 -8.55
C GLN A 25 13.76 8.07 -9.26
N TRP A 26 14.94 7.89 -8.65
CA TRP A 26 16.19 8.29 -9.28
C TRP A 26 16.46 7.53 -10.58
N LEU A 27 16.33 6.20 -10.58
CA LEU A 27 16.52 5.38 -11.78
C LEU A 27 15.56 5.76 -12.92
N MET A 28 14.29 6.02 -12.59
CA MET A 28 13.30 6.44 -13.59
C MET A 28 13.68 7.79 -14.20
N HIS A 29 14.08 8.76 -13.38
CA HIS A 29 14.58 10.04 -13.85
C HIS A 29 15.81 9.89 -14.76
N GLU A 30 16.78 9.05 -14.39
CA GLU A 30 17.96 8.82 -15.23
C GLU A 30 17.63 8.12 -16.55
N VAL A 31 16.68 7.18 -16.55
CA VAL A 31 16.22 6.54 -17.80
C VAL A 31 15.62 7.59 -18.74
N ASP A 32 14.82 8.51 -18.22
CA ASP A 32 14.24 9.60 -19.01
C ASP A 32 15.33 10.54 -19.58
N VAL A 33 16.35 10.85 -18.78
CA VAL A 33 17.49 11.69 -19.21
C VAL A 33 18.35 10.96 -20.27
N LEU A 34 18.60 9.67 -20.10
CA LEU A 34 19.47 8.88 -20.97
C LEU A 34 18.79 8.39 -22.25
N ALA A 35 17.46 8.46 -22.35
CA ALA A 35 16.69 8.04 -23.51
C ALA A 35 17.20 8.67 -24.82
N ASP A 36 17.66 9.92 -24.77
CA ASP A 36 18.16 10.66 -25.93
C ASP A 36 19.70 10.62 -26.07
N THR A 37 20.40 9.92 -25.19
CA THR A 37 21.87 9.87 -25.21
C THR A 37 22.36 8.77 -26.16
N PRO A 38 23.13 9.10 -27.21
CA PRO A 38 23.66 8.09 -28.10
C PRO A 38 24.64 7.19 -27.35
N ALA A 39 24.43 5.88 -27.44
CA ALA A 39 25.34 4.91 -26.85
C ALA A 39 26.73 5.04 -27.48
N ASN A 40 27.76 5.19 -26.64
CA ASN A 40 29.13 5.05 -27.10
C ASN A 40 29.33 3.60 -27.58
N GLY A 41 29.58 3.42 -28.89
CA GLY A 41 29.67 2.12 -29.57
C GLY A 41 30.92 1.31 -29.22
N VAL A 42 31.25 1.20 -27.93
CA VAL A 42 32.31 0.35 -27.43
C VAL A 42 31.85 -1.10 -27.56
N GLU A 43 32.68 -1.94 -28.20
CA GLU A 43 32.41 -3.36 -28.33
C GLU A 43 32.48 -4.02 -26.93
N MET A 44 31.32 -4.45 -26.44
CA MET A 44 31.18 -5.13 -25.15
C MET A 44 31.14 -6.65 -25.36
N PRO A 45 31.71 -7.46 -24.44
CA PRO A 45 31.60 -8.90 -24.52
C PRO A 45 30.13 -9.35 -24.44
N PRO A 46 29.76 -10.47 -25.08
CA PRO A 46 28.40 -10.97 -25.01
C PRO A 46 28.02 -11.36 -23.57
N PRO A 47 26.73 -11.23 -23.19
CA PRO A 47 26.24 -11.70 -21.90
C PRO A 47 26.60 -13.18 -21.66
N ARG A 48 27.01 -13.49 -20.43
CA ARG A 48 27.40 -14.86 -20.06
C ARG A 48 26.19 -15.64 -19.55
N HIS A 49 25.96 -16.83 -20.09
CA HIS A 49 24.95 -17.74 -19.59
C HIS A 49 25.46 -18.49 -18.36
N LEU A 50 24.79 -18.32 -17.22
CA LEU A 50 25.13 -19.05 -16.00
C LEU A 50 24.63 -20.50 -16.12
N GLN A 51 25.52 -21.46 -15.91
CA GLN A 51 25.20 -22.89 -15.94
C GLN A 51 25.19 -23.42 -14.52
N PHE A 52 24.08 -24.03 -14.12
CA PHE A 52 23.93 -24.67 -12.82
C PHE A 52 23.81 -26.18 -13.03
N PRO A 53 24.76 -27.00 -12.53
CA PRO A 53 24.63 -28.44 -12.61
C PRO A 53 23.46 -28.90 -11.71
N CYS A 54 22.47 -29.57 -12.29
CA CYS A 54 21.33 -30.09 -11.56
C CYS A 54 21.54 -31.57 -11.25
N SER A 55 21.67 -31.92 -9.97
CA SER A 55 21.60 -33.31 -9.54
C SER A 55 20.14 -33.78 -9.45
N TRP A 56 19.92 -35.10 -9.37
CA TRP A 56 18.58 -35.65 -9.27
C TRP A 56 17.87 -35.22 -7.98
N GLU A 57 18.62 -35.02 -6.88
CA GLU A 57 18.10 -34.51 -5.61
C GLU A 57 17.55 -33.09 -5.75
N ILE A 58 18.26 -32.23 -6.51
CA ILE A 58 17.82 -30.86 -6.79
C ILE A 58 16.58 -30.90 -7.69
N MET A 59 16.55 -31.76 -8.71
CA MET A 59 15.37 -31.89 -9.57
C MET A 59 14.11 -32.34 -8.81
N GLN A 60 14.26 -33.23 -7.83
CA GLN A 60 13.14 -33.66 -6.98
C GLN A 60 12.61 -32.56 -6.06
N SER A 61 13.45 -31.61 -5.63
CA SER A 61 13.01 -30.50 -4.77
C SER A 61 12.30 -29.38 -5.53
N PHE A 62 12.47 -29.29 -6.85
CA PHE A 62 11.82 -28.26 -7.66
C PHE A 62 10.30 -28.43 -7.76
N ASN A 63 9.80 -29.64 -8.03
CA ASN A 63 8.37 -29.84 -8.24
C ASN A 63 7.54 -29.44 -7.01
N PRO A 64 7.88 -29.89 -5.78
CA PRO A 64 7.17 -29.44 -4.57
C PRO A 64 7.29 -27.93 -4.33
N ALA A 65 8.45 -27.33 -4.61
CA ALA A 65 8.64 -25.89 -4.44
C ALA A 65 7.79 -25.07 -5.43
N ILE A 66 7.65 -25.55 -6.67
CA ILE A 66 6.79 -24.94 -7.69
C ILE A 66 5.32 -25.08 -7.28
N GLU A 67 4.90 -26.27 -6.86
CA GLU A 67 3.53 -26.51 -6.39
C GLU A 67 3.20 -25.63 -5.19
N GLN A 68 4.11 -25.52 -4.22
CA GLN A 68 3.96 -24.64 -3.07
C GLN A 68 3.87 -23.16 -3.49
N TYR A 69 4.72 -22.72 -4.43
CA TYR A 69 4.71 -21.35 -4.92
C TYR A 69 3.40 -21.02 -5.63
N ILE A 70 2.94 -21.89 -6.53
CA ILE A 70 1.66 -21.73 -7.24
C ILE A 70 0.49 -21.74 -6.26
N GLY A 71 0.50 -22.65 -5.29
CA GLY A 71 -0.51 -22.71 -4.24
C GLY A 71 -0.58 -21.41 -3.43
N ASN A 72 0.57 -20.83 -3.08
CA ASN A 72 0.62 -19.53 -2.40
C ASN A 72 0.15 -18.37 -3.29
N LEU A 73 0.34 -18.42 -4.61
CA LEU A 73 -0.16 -17.38 -5.51
C LEU A 73 -1.69 -17.39 -5.59
N GLN A 74 -2.31 -18.57 -5.52
CA GLN A 74 -3.76 -18.72 -5.56
C GLN A 74 -4.47 -18.20 -4.30
N THR A 75 -3.75 -18.03 -3.19
CA THR A 75 -4.33 -17.51 -1.93
C THR A 75 -4.22 -16.00 -1.80
N ILE A 76 -3.49 -15.32 -2.70
CA ILE A 76 -3.30 -13.88 -2.65
C ILE A 76 -4.47 -13.21 -3.38
N ASP A 77 -5.33 -12.55 -2.62
CA ASP A 77 -6.29 -11.57 -3.13
C ASP A 77 -5.66 -10.18 -3.05
N HIS A 78 -5.53 -9.50 -4.18
CA HIS A 78 -4.83 -8.21 -4.28
C HIS A 78 -5.58 -7.27 -5.21
N THR A 79 -5.95 -6.10 -4.68
CA THR A 79 -6.60 -5.03 -5.42
C THR A 79 -5.80 -3.73 -5.27
N VAL A 80 -5.67 -2.98 -6.36
CA VAL A 80 -5.05 -1.64 -6.37
C VAL A 80 -6.15 -0.62 -6.63
N CYS A 81 -6.41 0.22 -5.65
CA CYS A 81 -7.43 1.26 -5.73
C CYS A 81 -6.74 2.62 -5.86
N MET A 82 -7.09 3.39 -6.88
CA MET A 82 -6.75 4.81 -6.95
C MET A 82 -7.87 5.58 -6.27
N LEU A 83 -7.52 6.41 -5.29
CA LEU A 83 -8.49 7.17 -4.50
C LEU A 83 -8.50 8.61 -5.02
N ASP A 84 -9.39 8.86 -5.98
CA ASP A 84 -9.50 10.16 -6.64
C ASP A 84 -10.29 11.16 -5.77
N GLY A 85 -9.80 12.40 -5.66
CA GLY A 85 -10.49 13.49 -4.97
C GLY A 85 -10.24 13.61 -3.45
N ILE A 86 -9.45 12.71 -2.85
CA ILE A 86 -8.97 12.85 -1.47
C ILE A 86 -7.45 12.74 -1.48
N GLY A 87 -6.78 13.90 -1.52
CA GLY A 87 -5.33 14.01 -1.52
C GLY A 87 -4.79 14.66 -0.24
N VAL A 88 -3.55 15.12 -0.29
CA VAL A 88 -2.93 15.93 0.80
C VAL A 88 -3.78 17.16 1.12
N GLU A 89 -4.45 17.70 0.10
CA GLU A 89 -5.42 18.81 0.18
C GLU A 89 -6.56 18.55 1.19
N ALA A 90 -6.99 17.30 1.40
CA ALA A 90 -8.03 16.98 2.38
C ALA A 90 -7.56 17.18 3.83
N SER A 91 -6.26 17.29 4.06
CA SER A 91 -5.67 17.64 5.34
C SER A 91 -5.20 19.11 5.42
N GLU A 92 -5.30 19.86 4.33
CA GLU A 92 -4.90 21.27 4.31
C GLU A 92 -5.86 22.09 5.18
N GLY A 93 -5.30 22.86 6.12
CA GLY A 93 -6.09 23.62 7.11
C GLY A 93 -6.59 22.80 8.30
N LEU A 94 -6.30 21.49 8.34
CA LEU A 94 -6.51 20.64 9.51
C LEU A 94 -5.18 20.42 10.24
N GLU A 95 -5.20 20.32 11.57
CA GLU A 95 -4.00 20.04 12.38
C GLU A 95 -3.56 18.56 12.30
N PHE A 96 -4.04 17.81 11.29
CA PHE A 96 -3.82 16.37 11.15
C PHE A 96 -2.95 16.07 9.93
N LYS A 97 -2.08 15.07 10.05
CA LYS A 97 -1.30 14.57 8.91
C LYS A 97 -2.20 13.79 7.94
N PRO A 98 -1.97 13.86 6.62
CA PRO A 98 -2.72 13.08 5.62
C PRO A 98 -2.73 11.58 5.93
N GLU A 99 -1.59 11.06 6.39
CA GLU A 99 -1.44 9.65 6.80
C GLU A 99 -2.42 9.27 7.92
N THR A 100 -2.68 10.18 8.87
CA THR A 100 -3.63 9.95 9.96
C THR A 100 -5.06 9.86 9.44
N VAL A 101 -5.44 10.71 8.48
CA VAL A 101 -6.75 10.67 7.82
C VAL A 101 -6.95 9.31 7.14
N LEU A 102 -5.96 8.88 6.36
CA LEU A 102 -6.02 7.61 5.64
C LEU A 102 -6.09 6.41 6.60
N GLN A 103 -5.26 6.41 7.66
CA GLN A 103 -5.26 5.33 8.65
C GLN A 103 -6.62 5.18 9.33
N LEU A 104 -7.27 6.29 9.67
CA LEU A 104 -8.60 6.29 10.26
C LEU A 104 -9.68 5.87 9.27
N ALA A 105 -9.57 6.26 8.00
CA ALA A 105 -10.50 5.83 6.95
C ALA A 105 -10.44 4.32 6.73
N ILE A 106 -9.24 3.73 6.70
CA ILE A 106 -9.05 2.27 6.62
C ILE A 106 -9.70 1.57 7.81
N MET A 107 -9.50 2.10 9.03
CA MET A 107 -10.11 1.53 10.23
C MET A 107 -11.63 1.66 10.23
N LEU A 108 -12.18 2.79 9.75
CA LEU A 108 -13.62 3.00 9.62
C LEU A 108 -14.23 2.04 8.59
N ALA A 109 -13.61 1.90 7.42
CA ALA A 109 -14.06 0.95 6.40
C ALA A 109 -14.07 -0.48 6.94
N HIS A 110 -13.00 -0.90 7.62
CA HIS A 110 -12.95 -2.21 8.27
C HIS A 110 -14.06 -2.37 9.32
N TYR A 111 -14.23 -1.38 10.20
CA TYR A 111 -15.26 -1.39 11.22
C TYR A 111 -16.66 -1.46 10.61
N ASN A 112 -16.93 -0.74 9.53
CA ASN A 112 -18.21 -0.77 8.85
C ASN A 112 -18.52 -2.13 8.21
N LEU A 113 -17.52 -2.76 7.57
CA LEU A 113 -17.64 -4.06 6.90
C LEU A 113 -17.78 -5.23 7.87
N HIS A 114 -17.03 -5.22 8.98
CA HIS A 114 -16.90 -6.38 9.87
C HIS A 114 -17.51 -6.17 11.25
N LYS A 115 -17.87 -4.93 11.61
CA LYS A 115 -18.33 -4.54 12.96
C LYS A 115 -17.36 -4.89 14.08
N GLU A 116 -16.08 -5.06 13.73
CA GLU A 116 -14.99 -5.40 14.63
C GLU A 116 -13.81 -4.43 14.48
N MET A 117 -13.17 -4.13 15.61
CA MET A 117 -11.94 -3.35 15.70
C MET A 117 -10.73 -4.29 15.71
N VAL A 118 -9.90 -4.21 14.67
CA VAL A 118 -8.62 -4.93 14.58
C VAL A 118 -7.45 -4.01 14.94
N PRO A 119 -6.35 -4.55 15.50
CA PRO A 119 -5.13 -3.78 15.69
C PRO A 119 -4.65 -3.22 14.35
N SER A 120 -4.64 -1.90 14.24
CA SER A 120 -4.09 -1.22 13.07
C SER A 120 -2.67 -0.78 13.41
N ALA A 121 -1.72 -1.30 12.63
CA ALA A 121 -0.30 -1.04 12.79
C ALA A 121 0.19 -0.20 11.61
N ALA A 122 0.79 0.94 11.90
CA ALA A 122 1.55 1.73 10.94
C ALA A 122 3.05 1.56 11.21
N ARG A 123 3.87 1.57 10.15
CA ARG A 123 5.33 1.54 10.31
C ARG A 123 5.86 2.95 10.30
N THR A 124 6.69 3.28 11.28
CA THR A 124 7.39 4.57 11.35
C THR A 124 8.88 4.38 11.15
N SER A 125 9.50 5.30 10.42
CA SER A 125 10.94 5.25 10.14
C SER A 125 11.72 5.79 11.33
N MET A 126 12.68 5.00 11.84
CA MET A 126 13.55 5.37 12.96
C MET A 126 14.92 5.87 12.49
N ARG A 127 15.07 6.24 11.21
CA ARG A 127 16.34 6.65 10.59
C ARG A 127 17.04 7.86 11.23
N HIS A 128 16.36 8.60 12.10
CA HIS A 128 16.97 9.66 12.92
C HIS A 128 17.93 9.10 13.99
N PHE A 129 17.83 7.81 14.29
CA PHE A 129 18.71 7.11 15.23
C PHE A 129 19.78 6.31 14.49
N PHE A 130 20.92 6.10 15.15
CA PHE A 130 22.01 5.29 14.61
C PHE A 130 21.52 3.86 14.33
N CYS A 131 21.69 3.39 13.09
CA CYS A 131 21.18 2.10 12.61
C CYS A 131 19.66 1.91 12.80
N GLY A 132 18.89 3.01 12.85
CA GLY A 132 17.44 2.95 12.99
C GLY A 132 16.76 2.30 11.79
N GLY A 133 15.97 1.27 12.06
CA GLY A 133 15.12 0.59 11.07
C GLY A 133 13.70 1.16 11.09
N GLU A 134 12.71 0.30 11.28
CA GLU A 134 11.29 0.66 11.40
C GLU A 134 10.76 0.28 12.79
N GLU A 135 9.86 1.09 13.35
CA GLU A 135 9.09 0.77 14.55
C GLU A 135 7.59 0.65 14.20
N MET A 136 6.86 -0.18 14.94
CA MET A 136 5.43 -0.35 14.75
C MET A 136 4.68 0.57 15.70
N MET A 137 3.95 1.54 15.13
CA MET A 137 3.05 2.41 15.88
C MET A 137 1.64 1.84 15.85
N THR A 138 1.01 1.80 17.02
CA THR A 138 -0.39 1.41 17.18
C THR A 138 -1.19 2.60 17.69
N LEU A 139 -2.40 2.76 17.14
CA LEU A 139 -3.32 3.79 17.62
C LEU A 139 -3.97 3.34 18.93
N ASN A 140 -4.30 4.30 19.79
CA ASN A 140 -5.03 4.02 21.04
C ASN A 140 -6.41 3.46 20.71
N ARG A 141 -6.63 2.19 21.08
CA ARG A 141 -7.83 1.43 20.72
C ARG A 141 -9.12 2.05 21.25
N ASP A 142 -9.11 2.54 22.49
CA ASP A 142 -10.33 2.99 23.16
C ASP A 142 -10.85 4.30 22.53
N TYR A 143 -9.94 5.24 22.30
CA TYR A 143 -10.25 6.52 21.67
C TYR A 143 -10.75 6.33 20.23
N VAL A 144 -10.07 5.50 19.45
CA VAL A 144 -10.46 5.25 18.06
C VAL A 144 -11.80 4.52 17.99
N LYS A 145 -12.09 3.60 18.92
CA LYS A 145 -13.38 2.88 18.93
C LYS A 145 -14.57 3.81 19.11
N GLU A 146 -14.50 4.73 20.06
CA GLU A 146 -15.56 5.71 20.30
C GLU A 146 -15.76 6.60 19.08
N MET A 147 -14.66 7.11 18.53
CA MET A 147 -14.68 7.97 17.35
C MET A 147 -15.28 7.28 16.11
N LEU A 148 -14.89 6.03 15.84
CA LEU A 148 -15.42 5.26 14.70
C LEU A 148 -16.90 4.92 14.87
N HIS A 149 -17.33 4.63 16.11
CA HIS A 149 -18.74 4.39 16.40
C HIS A 149 -19.58 5.63 16.10
N SER A 150 -19.11 6.82 16.52
CA SER A 150 -19.76 8.09 16.20
C SER A 150 -19.80 8.38 14.70
N MET A 151 -18.70 8.15 13.97
CA MET A 151 -18.66 8.37 12.51
C MET A 151 -19.52 7.39 11.72
N SER A 152 -19.59 6.13 12.13
CA SER A 152 -20.46 5.12 11.49
C SER A 152 -21.93 5.53 11.61
N ASN A 153 -22.34 6.03 12.79
CA ASN A 153 -23.71 6.52 12.99
C ASN A 153 -24.00 7.80 12.17
N LEU A 154 -23.02 8.71 12.04
CA LEU A 154 -23.15 9.91 11.20
C LEU A 154 -23.33 9.58 9.71
N SER A 155 -22.70 8.51 9.21
CA SER A 155 -22.85 8.08 7.81
C SER A 155 -24.27 7.57 7.46
N SER A 156 -25.13 7.37 8.47
CA SER A 156 -26.53 6.92 8.31
C SER A 156 -27.57 8.04 8.46
N ALA A 157 -27.13 9.24 8.85
CA ALA A 157 -27.98 10.42 8.97
C ALA A 157 -27.83 11.27 7.70
N GLU A 158 -28.74 11.09 6.75
CA GLU A 158 -29.05 12.14 5.78
C GLU A 158 -29.69 13.30 6.56
N ASP A 159 -29.26 14.53 6.27
CA ASP A 159 -29.77 15.80 6.82
C ASP A 159 -29.27 16.25 8.22
N ASP A 160 -28.24 17.11 8.21
CA ASP A 160 -28.26 18.47 8.79
C ASP A 160 -26.81 18.98 8.89
N VAL A 161 -26.33 19.64 7.83
CA VAL A 161 -25.01 20.27 7.80
C VAL A 161 -25.19 21.78 7.93
N ASP A 162 -25.35 22.25 9.17
CA ASP A 162 -25.03 23.63 9.50
C ASP A 162 -24.44 23.72 10.92
N LYS A 163 -23.15 24.11 10.95
CA LYS A 163 -22.29 24.48 12.10
C LYS A 163 -21.65 23.35 12.93
N VAL A 164 -20.42 22.97 12.56
CA VAL A 164 -19.18 23.03 13.39
C VAL A 164 -17.96 22.94 12.45
N SER A 165 -17.10 23.95 12.52
CA SER A 165 -15.87 24.15 11.75
C SER A 165 -14.81 23.05 11.95
N CYS A 166 -14.10 22.71 10.87
CA CYS A 166 -12.93 21.82 10.75
C CYS A 166 -13.10 20.34 11.16
N GLN A 167 -13.76 20.03 12.28
CA GLN A 167 -13.96 18.65 12.75
C GLN A 167 -14.93 17.86 11.88
N LEU A 168 -15.99 18.50 11.36
CA LEU A 168 -16.90 17.87 10.39
C LEU A 168 -16.25 17.68 9.01
N ALA A 169 -15.36 18.58 8.59
CA ALA A 169 -14.61 18.44 7.34
C ALA A 169 -13.62 17.27 7.40
N PHE A 170 -12.93 17.11 8.55
CA PHE A 170 -12.09 15.96 8.83
C PHE A 170 -12.90 14.65 8.83
N ALA A 171 -13.99 14.60 9.61
CA ALA A 171 -14.84 13.41 9.66
C ALA A 171 -15.46 13.07 8.30
N GLY A 172 -15.89 14.07 7.53
CA GLY A 172 -16.41 13.91 6.17
C GLY A 172 -15.37 13.31 5.22
N SER A 173 -14.12 13.79 5.28
CA SER A 173 -13.02 13.25 4.46
C SER A 173 -12.71 11.79 4.83
N VAL A 174 -12.72 11.46 6.12
CA VAL A 174 -12.53 10.08 6.61
C VAL A 174 -13.68 9.17 6.16
N ILE A 175 -14.93 9.63 6.27
CA ILE A 175 -16.13 8.88 5.85
C ILE A 175 -16.12 8.66 4.35
N GLN A 176 -15.84 9.69 3.55
CA GLN A 176 -15.82 9.59 2.08
C GLN A 176 -14.74 8.60 1.62
N ALA A 177 -13.52 8.68 2.19
CA ALA A 177 -12.45 7.73 1.90
C ALA A 177 -12.83 6.29 2.32
N ALA A 178 -13.48 6.13 3.48
CA ALA A 178 -13.94 4.84 3.95
C ALA A 178 -15.00 4.23 3.02
N GLN A 179 -16.00 5.02 2.61
CA GLN A 179 -17.04 4.59 1.67
C GLN A 179 -16.46 4.15 0.33
N TYR A 180 -15.44 4.85 -0.17
CA TYR A 180 -14.74 4.46 -1.39
C TYR A 180 -14.09 3.08 -1.25
N LEU A 181 -13.33 2.87 -0.16
CA LEU A 181 -12.69 1.59 0.14
C LEU A 181 -13.72 0.46 0.30
N GLU A 182 -14.85 0.72 0.96
CA GLU A 182 -15.92 -0.25 1.13
C GLU A 182 -16.55 -0.67 -0.19
N ASN A 183 -16.84 0.29 -1.06
CA ASN A 183 -17.46 0.03 -2.36
C ASN A 183 -16.54 -0.78 -3.26
N ASP A 184 -15.24 -0.49 -3.23
CA ASP A 184 -14.26 -1.25 -4.01
C ASP A 184 -14.14 -2.70 -3.51
N VAL A 185 -14.05 -2.91 -2.20
CA VAL A 185 -14.06 -4.27 -1.60
C VAL A 185 -15.35 -5.03 -1.92
N LYS A 186 -16.51 -4.34 -1.88
CA LYS A 186 -17.80 -4.93 -2.26
C LYS A 186 -17.87 -5.23 -3.76
N ALA A 187 -17.29 -4.40 -4.62
CA ALA A 187 -17.27 -4.62 -6.06
C ALA A 187 -16.42 -5.84 -6.44
N VAL A 188 -15.25 -6.00 -5.82
CA VAL A 188 -14.39 -7.18 -6.01
C VAL A 188 -15.10 -8.46 -5.56
N ARG A 189 -15.81 -8.42 -4.42
CA ARG A 189 -16.54 -9.58 -3.88
C ARG A 189 -17.89 -9.85 -4.54
N GLY A 190 -18.53 -8.83 -5.11
CA GLY A 190 -19.85 -8.93 -5.76
C GLY A 190 -19.79 -9.34 -7.24
N GLY A 191 -18.59 -9.53 -7.79
CA GLY A 191 -18.36 -10.04 -9.15
C GLY A 191 -18.53 -11.55 -9.32
N GLU A 192 -18.95 -12.27 -8.28
CA GLU A 192 -19.41 -13.66 -8.39
C GLU A 192 -20.93 -13.69 -8.63
N GLY A 193 -21.33 -13.65 -9.91
CA GLY A 193 -22.69 -13.89 -10.38
C GLY A 193 -22.71 -14.93 -11.49
#